data_AF-A0A485JCM4-F1
#
_entry.id   AF-A0A485JCM4-F1
#
_cell.length_a   1.000
_cell.length_b   1.000
_cell.length_c   1.000
_cell.angle_alpha   90.00
_cell.angle_beta   90.00
_cell.angle_gamma   90.00
#
_symmetry.space_group_name_H-M   'P 1'
#
loop_
_entity.id
_entity.type
_entity.pdbx_description
1 polymer ?
#
loop_
_entity_poly.entity_id
_entity_poly.type
_entity_poly.pdbx_seq_one_letter_code
_entity_poly.pdbx_strand_id
1 'polypeptide(L)'
;MKIGDIIQRARAKYDTTRPSLRNFVLSHTDLMGSVSTPFAPIVNTATSLKPVRQLLDAALKIDHRRTLPKYSFGTFRRWYRSVAAQQAQYKDQVAFFHGCFVNYNHPQLGKDLIKVLNAMGTGVQLLNKEKCCGVPLIANGFTDKARKQAITNVESIREAVGVKGIPVIATSSTCTFALRDEYPEVLNVDNKGLRDHIELATRWLWRKLDEGKSLPLKPLPLKVVYHTPCHMEKMGWTLYTLELLRKIPGLELTVLDSQCCGIAGTYGFKKENYPPHKPSAHHCSAR
;
A
#
# COMPACT_ATOMS: atom_id res chain seq x y z
N MET A 1 -22.88 -0.58 5.86
CA MET A 1 -21.80 -1.03 6.79
C MET A 1 -21.52 -2.49 6.52
N LYS A 2 -20.28 -2.88 6.17
CA LYS A 2 -19.95 -4.27 5.80
C LYS A 2 -19.61 -5.07 7.08
N ILE A 3 -19.91 -6.37 7.10
CA ILE A 3 -19.69 -7.26 8.27
C ILE A 3 -18.26 -7.15 8.84
N GLY A 4 -17.25 -7.03 7.97
CA GLY A 4 -15.86 -6.86 8.38
C GLY A 4 -15.62 -5.59 9.22
N ASP A 5 -16.25 -4.48 8.87
CA ASP A 5 -16.09 -3.21 9.58
C ASP A 5 -16.74 -3.28 10.97
N ILE A 6 -17.88 -3.97 11.07
CA ILE A 6 -18.57 -4.26 12.34
C ILE A 6 -17.65 -5.09 13.24
N ILE A 7 -17.02 -6.14 12.71
CA ILE A 7 -16.08 -6.97 13.47
C ILE A 7 -14.88 -6.13 13.94
N GLN A 8 -14.32 -5.27 13.09
CA GLN A 8 -13.19 -4.43 13.48
C GLN A 8 -13.56 -3.37 14.52
N ARG A 9 -14.75 -2.75 14.40
CA ARG A 9 -15.29 -1.85 15.44
C ARG A 9 -15.52 -2.57 16.76
N ALA A 10 -16.10 -3.77 16.70
CA ALA A 10 -16.33 -4.58 17.89
C ALA A 10 -15.00 -4.93 18.57
N ARG A 11 -13.99 -5.36 17.81
CA ARG A 11 -12.63 -5.58 18.34
C ARG A 11 -12.06 -4.31 18.96
N ALA A 12 -12.12 -3.18 18.26
CA ALA A 12 -11.61 -1.92 18.78
C ALA A 12 -12.31 -1.47 20.09
N LYS A 13 -13.58 -1.83 20.28
CA LYS A 13 -14.37 -1.43 21.46
C LYS A 13 -14.30 -2.43 22.62
N TYR A 14 -14.26 -3.73 22.31
CA TYR A 14 -14.46 -4.80 23.30
C TYR A 14 -13.22 -5.67 23.54
N ASP A 15 -12.21 -5.61 22.67
CA ASP A 15 -10.96 -6.35 22.88
C ASP A 15 -10.08 -5.62 23.89
N THR A 16 -9.94 -6.19 25.08
CA THR A 16 -9.11 -5.65 26.17
C THR A 16 -7.67 -6.19 26.15
N THR A 17 -7.32 -7.03 25.15
CA THR A 17 -5.99 -7.61 25.08
C THR A 17 -4.94 -6.56 24.76
N ARG A 18 -3.91 -6.45 25.61
CA ARG A 18 -2.78 -5.56 25.35
C ARG A 18 -1.97 -6.09 24.15
N PRO A 19 -1.70 -5.26 23.13
CA PRO A 19 -0.91 -5.70 21.99
C PRO A 19 0.51 -6.14 22.41
N SER A 20 0.92 -7.32 21.95
CA SER A 20 2.26 -7.87 22.20
C SER A 20 3.39 -7.05 21.54
N LEU A 21 4.64 -7.28 21.96
CA LEU A 21 5.83 -6.71 21.31
C LEU A 21 5.89 -7.09 19.81
N ARG A 22 5.57 -8.33 19.46
CA ARG A 22 5.45 -8.76 18.05
C ARG A 22 4.47 -7.85 17.30
N ASN A 23 3.26 -7.68 17.84
CA ASN A 23 2.22 -6.87 17.22
C ASN A 23 2.71 -5.43 17.02
N PHE A 24 3.38 -4.86 18.03
CA PHE A 24 3.99 -3.55 17.94
C PHE A 24 5.01 -3.46 16.80
N VAL A 25 5.98 -4.38 16.75
CA VAL A 25 7.04 -4.39 15.72
C VAL A 25 6.43 -4.51 14.32
N LEU A 26 5.49 -5.44 14.11
CA LEU A 26 4.88 -5.66 12.81
C LEU A 26 3.98 -4.50 12.37
N SER A 27 3.33 -3.79 13.29
CA SER A 27 2.32 -2.77 12.95
C SER A 27 2.88 -1.36 12.80
N HIS A 28 4.02 -1.04 13.41
CA HIS A 28 4.59 0.32 13.42
C HIS A 28 5.53 0.54 12.23
N THR A 29 4.98 0.45 11.01
CA THR A 29 5.74 0.48 9.75
C THR A 29 6.60 1.73 9.59
N ASP A 30 6.11 2.92 9.97
CA ASP A 30 6.88 4.16 9.86
C ASP A 30 8.06 4.21 10.82
N LEU A 31 7.89 3.68 12.04
CA LEU A 31 8.97 3.57 13.03
C LEU A 31 10.02 2.58 12.55
N MET A 32 9.60 1.36 12.22
CA MET A 32 10.52 0.29 11.78
C MET A 32 11.22 0.66 10.48
N GLY A 33 10.50 1.27 9.53
CA GLY A 33 11.07 1.76 8.28
C GLY A 33 12.11 2.86 8.49
N SER A 34 11.83 3.84 9.35
CA SER A 34 12.76 4.95 9.61
C SER A 34 14.04 4.49 10.31
N VAL A 35 13.94 3.50 11.21
CA VAL A 35 15.09 2.92 11.90
C VAL A 35 15.87 1.96 10.99
N SER A 36 15.18 1.18 10.16
CA SER A 36 15.83 0.11 9.37
C SER A 36 16.47 0.61 8.07
N THR A 37 15.90 1.64 7.43
CA THR A 37 16.35 2.14 6.12
C THR A 37 17.82 2.59 6.10
N PRO A 38 18.34 3.32 7.11
CA PRO A 38 19.77 3.68 7.17
C PRO A 38 20.70 2.47 7.30
N PHE A 39 20.22 1.36 7.86
CA PHE A 39 20.98 0.14 8.09
C PHE A 39 20.53 -1.02 7.19
N ALA A 40 19.84 -0.70 6.09
CA ALA A 40 19.18 -1.70 5.25
C ALA A 40 20.09 -2.86 4.81
N PRO A 41 21.35 -2.65 4.38
CA PRO A 41 22.24 -3.77 4.04
C PRO A 41 22.43 -4.76 5.20
N ILE A 42 22.61 -4.25 6.42
CA ILE A 42 22.81 -5.07 7.63
C ILE A 42 21.51 -5.78 7.99
N VAL A 43 20.40 -5.03 8.08
CA VAL A 43 19.08 -5.58 8.44
C VAL A 43 18.61 -6.64 7.45
N ASN A 44 18.76 -6.38 6.15
CA ASN A 44 18.38 -7.33 5.09
C ASN A 44 19.27 -8.58 5.10
N THR A 45 20.57 -8.43 5.37
CA THR A 45 21.49 -9.56 5.49
C THR A 45 21.10 -10.41 6.70
N ALA A 46 20.97 -9.80 7.88
CA ALA A 46 20.60 -10.49 9.11
C ALA A 46 19.26 -11.24 8.96
N THR A 47 18.22 -10.58 8.46
CA THR A 47 16.89 -11.18 8.29
C THR A 47 16.81 -12.24 7.18
N SER A 48 17.83 -12.33 6.31
CA SER A 48 17.93 -13.41 5.33
C SER A 48 18.47 -14.72 5.93
N LEU A 49 19.23 -14.65 7.03
CA LEU A 49 19.87 -15.80 7.67
C LEU A 49 18.82 -16.70 8.35
N LYS A 50 18.92 -18.01 8.14
CA LYS A 50 18.00 -19.00 8.76
C LYS A 50 18.00 -18.94 10.29
N PRO A 51 19.15 -18.84 10.99
CA PRO A 51 19.17 -18.76 12.46
C PRO A 51 18.42 -17.54 13.00
N VAL A 52 18.56 -16.38 12.33
CA VAL A 52 17.84 -15.15 12.72
C VAL A 52 16.34 -15.33 12.52
N ARG A 53 15.90 -15.93 11.42
CA ARG A 53 14.48 -16.23 11.19
C ARG A 53 13.90 -17.21 12.21
N GLN A 54 14.67 -18.25 12.59
CA GLN A 54 14.27 -19.18 13.65
C GLN A 54 14.19 -18.49 15.02
N LEU A 55 15.11 -17.57 15.32
CA LEU A 55 15.05 -16.76 16.53
C LEU A 55 13.83 -15.86 16.55
N LEU A 56 13.51 -15.18 15.44
CA LEU A 56 12.29 -14.36 15.31
C LEU A 56 11.00 -15.20 15.43
N ASP A 57 11.01 -16.43 14.94
CA ASP A 57 9.92 -17.39 15.12
C ASP A 57 9.77 -17.77 16.59
N ALA A 58 10.85 -18.16 17.27
CA ALA A 58 10.81 -18.56 18.67
C ALA A 58 10.45 -17.38 19.61
N ALA A 59 11.08 -16.22 19.42
CA ALA A 59 10.94 -15.07 20.31
C ALA A 59 9.70 -14.22 20.01
N LEU A 60 9.39 -14.01 18.74
CA LEU A 60 8.32 -13.12 18.32
C LEU A 60 7.17 -13.85 17.62
N LYS A 61 7.20 -15.18 17.42
CA LYS A 61 6.15 -15.92 16.70
C LYS A 61 5.90 -15.36 15.29
N ILE A 62 6.96 -14.94 14.61
CA ILE A 62 6.98 -14.59 13.18
C ILE A 62 7.42 -15.83 12.41
N ASP A 63 6.57 -16.40 11.54
CA ASP A 63 6.87 -17.69 10.91
C ASP A 63 8.16 -17.62 10.07
N HIS A 64 9.14 -18.48 10.39
CA HIS A 64 10.45 -18.49 9.70
C HIS A 64 10.37 -18.83 8.20
N ARG A 65 9.27 -19.45 7.74
CA ARG A 65 9.02 -19.76 6.32
C ARG A 65 8.59 -18.52 5.53
N ARG A 66 8.23 -17.42 6.20
CA ARG A 66 7.91 -16.16 5.54
C ARG A 66 9.18 -15.43 5.10
N THR A 67 9.11 -14.84 3.92
CA THR A 67 10.08 -13.84 3.48
C THR A 67 9.66 -12.48 4.04
N LEU A 68 10.49 -11.90 4.91
CA LEU A 68 10.27 -10.54 5.37
C LEU A 68 10.55 -9.55 4.23
N PRO A 69 9.75 -8.48 4.10
CA PRO A 69 10.02 -7.44 3.11
C PRO A 69 11.38 -6.81 3.37
N LYS A 70 12.21 -6.71 2.32
CA LYS A 70 13.49 -6.00 2.42
C LYS A 70 13.25 -4.51 2.56
N TYR A 71 14.11 -3.84 3.33
CA TYR A 71 14.16 -2.38 3.35
C TYR A 71 15.07 -1.87 2.23
N SER A 72 14.72 -0.73 1.64
CA SER A 72 15.58 0.01 0.73
C SER A 72 16.64 0.77 1.52
N PHE A 73 17.81 1.01 0.92
CA PHE A 73 18.75 2.01 1.45
C PHE A 73 18.29 3.40 1.00
N GLY A 74 17.89 4.24 1.96
CA GLY A 74 17.20 5.51 1.69
C GLY A 74 15.71 5.35 1.38
N THR A 75 14.98 6.48 1.38
CA THR A 75 13.52 6.50 1.23
C THR A 75 13.06 7.11 -0.10
N PHE A 76 11.86 6.72 -0.55
CA PHE A 76 11.21 7.37 -1.70
C PHE A 76 11.08 8.88 -1.49
N ARG A 77 10.63 9.33 -0.31
CA ARG A 77 10.49 10.77 -0.01
C ARG A 77 11.81 11.53 -0.14
N ARG A 78 12.94 10.92 0.31
CA ARG A 78 14.26 11.54 0.16
C ARG A 78 14.64 11.67 -1.32
N TRP A 79 14.42 10.62 -2.11
CA TRP A 79 14.65 10.67 -3.55
C TRP A 79 13.73 11.69 -4.24
N TYR A 80 12.44 11.74 -3.90
CA TYR A 80 11.47 12.63 -4.51
C TYR A 80 11.88 14.11 -4.39
N ARG A 81 12.53 14.52 -3.29
CA ARG A 81 13.06 15.89 -3.14
C ARG A 81 13.98 16.31 -4.28
N SER A 82 14.71 15.38 -4.89
CA SER A 82 15.59 15.67 -6.04
C SER A 82 14.84 15.96 -7.34
N VAL A 83 13.57 15.54 -7.46
CA VAL A 83 12.74 15.73 -8.65
C VAL A 83 11.55 16.65 -8.41
N ALA A 84 11.30 17.09 -7.16
CA ALA A 84 10.12 17.86 -6.78
C ALA A 84 9.95 19.15 -7.60
N ALA A 85 11.05 19.87 -7.87
CA ALA A 85 11.02 21.08 -8.69
C ALA A 85 10.60 20.77 -10.14
N GLN A 86 11.10 19.68 -10.72
CA GLN A 86 10.69 19.23 -12.06
C GLN A 86 9.22 18.80 -12.07
N GLN A 87 8.74 18.13 -11.03
CA GLN A 87 7.34 17.72 -10.92
C GLN A 87 6.38 18.91 -10.87
N ALA A 88 6.78 20.02 -10.25
CA ALA A 88 5.99 21.23 -10.17
C ALA A 88 5.83 21.97 -11.51
N GLN A 89 6.65 21.66 -12.52
CA GLN A 89 6.60 22.32 -13.84
C GLN A 89 5.47 21.81 -14.74
N TYR A 90 4.87 20.65 -14.44
CA TYR A 90 3.77 20.12 -15.23
C TYR A 90 2.49 20.90 -14.98
N LYS A 91 1.70 21.13 -16.04
CA LYS A 91 0.39 21.81 -15.94
C LYS A 91 -0.63 20.95 -15.20
N ASP A 92 -0.76 19.68 -15.60
CA ASP A 92 -1.64 18.72 -14.95
C ASP A 92 -0.92 18.14 -13.73
N GLN A 93 -1.65 17.96 -12.63
CA GLN A 93 -1.08 17.55 -11.35
C GLN A 93 -1.97 16.51 -10.65
N VAL A 94 -1.34 15.58 -9.94
CA VAL A 94 -2.01 14.65 -9.02
C VAL A 94 -1.26 14.59 -7.69
N ALA A 95 -1.99 14.37 -6.60
CA ALA A 95 -1.39 14.07 -5.32
C ALA A 95 -1.16 12.56 -5.18
N PHE A 96 0.02 12.15 -4.75
CA PHE A 96 0.36 10.74 -4.56
C PHE A 96 0.45 10.39 -3.07
N PHE A 97 -0.49 9.55 -2.61
CA PHE A 97 -0.37 8.85 -1.34
C PHE A 97 0.56 7.64 -1.55
N HIS A 98 1.83 7.78 -1.19
CA HIS A 98 2.84 6.77 -1.52
C HIS A 98 2.75 5.54 -0.59
N GLY A 99 2.31 5.73 0.64
CA GLY A 99 2.26 4.72 1.68
C GLY A 99 3.64 4.29 2.19
N CYS A 100 3.63 3.48 3.24
CA CYS A 100 4.85 3.05 3.91
C CYS A 100 5.72 2.13 3.03
N PHE A 101 5.12 1.24 2.25
CA PHE A 101 5.86 0.25 1.46
C PHE A 101 6.68 0.91 0.34
N VAL A 102 6.10 1.82 -0.44
CA VAL A 102 6.87 2.61 -1.42
C VAL A 102 7.95 3.41 -0.72
N ASN A 103 7.68 3.97 0.46
CA ASN A 103 8.66 4.81 1.13
C ASN A 103 9.89 4.05 1.63
N TYR A 104 9.70 2.87 2.22
CA TYR A 104 10.75 2.18 2.97
C TYR A 104 11.22 0.85 2.35
N ASN A 105 10.38 0.16 1.59
CA ASN A 105 10.66 -1.18 1.09
C ASN A 105 10.93 -1.20 -0.41
N HIS A 106 10.05 -0.57 -1.19
CA HIS A 106 10.15 -0.56 -2.64
C HIS A 106 9.95 0.85 -3.26
N PRO A 107 10.92 1.77 -3.06
CA PRO A 107 10.88 3.11 -3.67
C PRO A 107 10.77 3.11 -5.19
N GLN A 108 11.29 2.08 -5.87
CA GLN A 108 11.27 1.99 -7.32
C GLN A 108 9.84 2.06 -7.89
N LEU A 109 8.86 1.43 -7.23
CA LEU A 109 7.45 1.52 -7.63
C LEU A 109 6.93 2.97 -7.69
N GLY A 110 7.33 3.82 -6.74
CA GLY A 110 6.96 5.23 -6.76
C GLY A 110 7.64 6.00 -7.89
N LYS A 111 8.91 5.67 -8.19
CA LYS A 111 9.65 6.26 -9.32
C LYS A 111 9.04 5.87 -10.66
N ASP A 112 8.65 4.61 -10.80
CA ASP A 112 8.03 4.09 -12.01
C ASP A 112 6.65 4.70 -12.24
N LEU A 113 5.85 4.89 -11.17
CA LEU A 113 4.59 5.62 -11.28
C LEU A 113 4.82 7.05 -11.77
N ILE A 114 5.77 7.78 -11.19
CA ILE A 114 6.11 9.15 -11.63
C ILE A 114 6.53 9.16 -13.10
N LYS A 115 7.33 8.17 -13.53
CA LYS A 115 7.75 8.06 -14.93
C LYS A 115 6.56 7.89 -15.88
N VAL A 116 5.59 7.04 -15.51
CA VAL A 116 4.37 6.83 -16.31
C VAL A 116 3.52 8.10 -16.37
N LEU A 117 3.31 8.78 -15.24
CA LEU A 117 2.49 9.99 -15.18
C LEU A 117 3.13 11.16 -15.92
N ASN A 118 4.45 11.34 -15.79
CA ASN A 118 5.22 12.32 -16.55
C ASN A 118 5.10 12.08 -18.06
N ALA A 119 5.10 10.81 -18.51
CA ALA A 119 4.91 10.47 -19.93
C ALA A 119 3.50 10.80 -20.45
N MET A 120 2.52 11.01 -19.55
CA MET A 120 1.18 11.51 -19.86
C MET A 120 1.06 13.04 -19.67
N GLY A 121 2.18 13.73 -19.42
CA GLY A 121 2.22 15.16 -19.16
C GLY A 121 1.63 15.58 -17.82
N THR A 122 1.61 14.67 -16.82
CA THR A 122 1.07 14.93 -15.48
C THR A 122 2.17 14.85 -14.43
N GLY A 123 2.34 15.92 -13.66
CA GLY A 123 3.25 15.98 -12.53
C GLY A 123 2.65 15.35 -11.28
N VAL A 124 3.52 14.90 -10.39
CA VAL A 124 3.12 14.27 -9.12
C VAL A 124 3.55 15.15 -7.96
N GLN A 125 2.62 15.46 -7.07
CA GLN A 125 2.89 16.11 -5.78
C GLN A 125 2.76 15.10 -4.66
N LEU A 126 3.63 15.17 -3.65
CA LEU A 126 3.40 14.45 -2.41
C LEU A 126 2.46 15.25 -1.50
N LEU A 127 1.71 14.54 -0.66
CA LEU A 127 0.95 15.16 0.42
C LEU A 127 1.90 15.89 1.38
N ASN A 128 1.44 17.02 1.91
CA ASN A 128 2.21 17.87 2.82
C ASN A 128 2.69 17.06 4.05
N LYS A 129 1.77 16.29 4.63
CA LYS A 129 2.07 15.25 5.61
C LYS A 129 1.49 13.93 5.15
N GLU A 130 2.21 12.86 5.44
CA GLU A 130 1.72 11.50 5.23
C GLU A 130 2.23 10.61 6.36
N LYS A 131 1.33 9.78 6.86
CA LYS A 131 1.59 8.64 7.74
C LYS A 131 1.11 7.37 7.05
N CYS A 132 1.54 6.22 7.54
CA CYS A 132 0.97 4.94 7.15
C CYS A 132 -0.58 5.00 7.16
N CYS A 133 -1.23 4.27 6.24
CA CYS A 133 -2.69 4.24 6.14
C CYS A 133 -3.36 3.67 7.40
N GLY A 134 -2.61 3.02 8.29
CA GLY A 134 -3.10 2.55 9.59
C GLY A 134 -3.62 1.11 9.59
N VAL A 135 -3.78 0.45 8.44
CA VAL A 135 -4.26 -0.95 8.37
C VAL A 135 -3.44 -1.92 9.22
N PRO A 136 -2.09 -1.88 9.24
CA PRO A 136 -1.31 -2.71 10.16
C PRO A 136 -1.62 -2.41 11.64
N LEU A 137 -1.88 -1.16 12.01
CA LEU A 137 -2.23 -0.80 13.39
C LEU A 137 -3.63 -1.33 13.76
N ILE A 138 -4.62 -1.15 12.89
CA ILE A 138 -5.98 -1.68 13.04
C ILE A 138 -5.93 -3.20 13.27
N ALA A 139 -5.22 -3.91 12.39
CA ALA A 139 -5.12 -5.38 12.44
C ALA A 139 -4.42 -5.92 13.70
N ASN A 140 -3.76 -5.05 14.47
CA ASN A 140 -3.01 -5.42 15.68
C ASN A 140 -3.53 -4.75 16.96
N GLY A 141 -4.72 -4.15 16.92
CA GLY A 141 -5.37 -3.56 18.09
C GLY A 141 -4.86 -2.17 18.48
N PHE A 142 -4.06 -1.51 17.64
CA PHE A 142 -3.57 -0.15 17.88
C PHE A 142 -4.51 0.92 17.27
N THR A 143 -5.81 0.80 17.52
CA THR A 143 -6.85 1.62 16.86
C THR A 143 -6.69 3.11 17.14
N ASP A 144 -6.31 3.52 18.36
CA ASP A 144 -6.10 4.95 18.67
C ASP A 144 -4.92 5.55 17.91
N LYS A 145 -3.85 4.77 17.72
CA LYS A 145 -2.72 5.22 16.90
C LYS A 145 -3.10 5.28 15.42
N ALA A 146 -3.88 4.30 14.94
CA ALA A 146 -4.40 4.30 13.58
C ALA A 146 -5.29 5.54 13.35
N ARG A 147 -6.18 5.88 14.29
CA ARG A 147 -7.02 7.07 14.28
C ARG A 147 -6.19 8.36 14.19
N LYS A 148 -5.14 8.49 15.00
CA LYS A 148 -4.22 9.65 14.94
C LYS A 148 -3.54 9.78 13.58
N GLN A 149 -3.08 8.66 12.99
CA GLN A 149 -2.49 8.67 11.64
C GLN A 149 -3.52 9.03 10.58
N ALA A 150 -4.74 8.51 10.68
CA ALA A 150 -5.84 8.80 9.78
C ALA A 150 -6.22 10.29 9.78
N ILE A 151 -6.27 10.95 10.95
CA ILE A 151 -6.52 12.40 11.05
C ILE A 151 -5.46 13.19 10.27
N THR A 152 -4.16 12.92 10.48
CA THR A 152 -3.07 13.59 9.75
C THR A 152 -3.18 13.38 8.23
N ASN A 153 -3.54 12.17 7.80
CA ASN A 153 -3.71 11.85 6.39
C ASN A 153 -4.91 12.59 5.78
N VAL A 154 -6.06 12.60 6.46
CA VAL A 154 -7.28 13.29 6.02
C VAL A 154 -7.05 14.79 5.87
N GLU A 155 -6.36 15.42 6.83
CA GLU A 155 -6.00 16.84 6.74
C GLU A 155 -5.20 17.14 5.46
N SER A 156 -4.20 16.30 5.16
CA SER A 156 -3.34 16.50 3.98
C SER A 156 -4.05 16.17 2.66
N ILE A 157 -4.97 15.19 2.67
CA ILE A 157 -5.83 14.88 1.52
C ILE A 157 -6.81 16.03 1.28
N ARG A 158 -7.37 16.61 2.35
CA ARG A 158 -8.27 17.77 2.25
C ARG A 158 -7.55 18.98 1.67
N GLU A 159 -6.28 19.19 2.02
CA GLU A 159 -5.44 20.21 1.38
C GLU A 159 -5.29 19.93 -0.13
N ALA A 160 -4.94 18.70 -0.52
CA ALA A 160 -4.78 18.33 -1.94
C ALA A 160 -6.08 18.49 -2.75
N VAL A 161 -7.20 18.01 -2.23
CA VAL A 161 -8.48 18.02 -2.93
C VAL A 161 -9.14 19.40 -2.89
N GLY A 162 -9.25 19.99 -1.71
CA GLY A 162 -10.04 21.21 -1.49
C GLY A 162 -9.30 22.51 -1.79
N VAL A 163 -7.98 22.55 -1.56
CA VAL A 163 -7.17 23.76 -1.79
C VAL A 163 -6.50 23.70 -3.17
N LYS A 164 -5.86 22.58 -3.50
CA LYS A 164 -5.13 22.44 -4.77
C LYS A 164 -6.00 21.95 -5.93
N GLY A 165 -7.20 21.41 -5.66
CA GLY A 165 -8.10 20.93 -6.71
C GLY A 165 -7.60 19.68 -7.45
N ILE A 166 -6.69 18.90 -6.85
CA ILE A 166 -6.09 17.71 -7.49
C ILE A 166 -6.55 16.41 -6.82
N PRO A 167 -6.76 15.33 -7.60
CA PRO A 167 -7.13 14.05 -7.03
C PRO A 167 -5.95 13.41 -6.30
N VAL A 168 -6.25 12.53 -5.34
CA VAL A 168 -5.27 11.71 -4.63
C VAL A 168 -5.27 10.31 -5.22
N ILE A 169 -4.12 9.86 -5.68
CA ILE A 169 -3.92 8.50 -6.18
C ILE A 169 -3.01 7.69 -5.26
N ALA A 170 -3.19 6.37 -5.23
CA ALA A 170 -2.32 5.45 -4.52
C ALA A 170 -2.06 4.18 -5.36
N THR A 171 -0.90 3.53 -5.14
CA THR A 171 -0.57 2.24 -5.77
C THR A 171 -1.05 1.04 -4.97
N SER A 172 -1.32 1.22 -3.67
CA SER A 172 -1.75 0.16 -2.78
C SER A 172 -3.28 0.16 -2.65
N SER A 173 -3.93 -0.92 -3.10
CA SER A 173 -5.38 -1.12 -2.94
C SER A 173 -5.82 -1.13 -1.48
N THR A 174 -4.97 -1.63 -0.58
CA THR A 174 -5.20 -1.56 0.87
C THR A 174 -5.19 -0.13 1.38
N CYS A 175 -4.21 0.70 0.97
CA CYS A 175 -4.18 2.10 1.38
C CYS A 175 -5.39 2.85 0.83
N THR A 176 -5.68 2.69 -0.45
CA THR A 176 -6.82 3.35 -1.12
C THR A 176 -8.15 2.98 -0.45
N PHE A 177 -8.39 1.69 -0.19
CA PHE A 177 -9.62 1.25 0.48
C PHE A 177 -9.72 1.80 1.90
N ALA A 178 -8.62 1.77 2.67
CA ALA A 178 -8.62 2.27 4.04
C ALA A 178 -8.94 3.77 4.10
N LEU A 179 -8.23 4.59 3.33
CA LEU A 179 -8.39 6.04 3.28
C LEU A 179 -9.82 6.45 2.87
N ARG A 180 -10.39 5.72 1.91
CA ARG A 180 -11.66 6.06 1.26
C ARG A 180 -12.88 5.52 2.01
N ASP A 181 -12.85 4.26 2.44
CA ASP A 181 -14.02 3.55 2.96
C ASP A 181 -13.88 3.17 4.44
N GLU A 182 -12.68 2.82 4.93
CA GLU A 182 -12.54 2.32 6.32
C GLU A 182 -12.30 3.42 7.36
N TYR A 183 -11.81 4.61 6.98
CA TYR A 183 -11.58 5.70 7.94
C TYR A 183 -12.85 6.16 8.67
N PRO A 184 -13.94 6.52 7.98
CA PRO A 184 -15.19 6.88 8.67
C PRO A 184 -15.78 5.67 9.39
N GLU A 185 -15.66 4.49 8.80
CA GLU A 185 -16.26 3.30 9.38
C GLU A 185 -15.44 2.79 10.58
N VAL A 186 -14.26 2.25 10.36
CA VAL A 186 -13.46 1.58 11.40
C VAL A 186 -12.86 2.57 12.41
N LEU A 187 -12.46 3.76 11.95
CA LEU A 187 -11.72 4.71 12.79
C LEU A 187 -12.55 5.92 13.23
N ASN A 188 -13.84 6.03 12.88
CA ASN A 188 -14.65 7.25 13.09
C ASN A 188 -13.86 8.55 12.78
N VAL A 189 -13.10 8.56 11.68
CA VAL A 189 -12.42 9.75 11.17
C VAL A 189 -13.17 10.18 9.92
N ASP A 190 -13.78 11.36 9.98
CA ASP A 190 -14.57 11.88 8.88
C ASP A 190 -13.70 12.20 7.65
N ASN A 191 -14.10 11.66 6.50
CA ASN A 191 -13.51 11.96 5.20
C ASN A 191 -14.55 12.50 4.21
N LYS A 192 -15.65 13.10 4.70
CA LYS A 192 -16.71 13.69 3.88
C LYS A 192 -16.14 14.62 2.81
N GLY A 193 -16.59 14.40 1.58
CA GLY A 193 -16.16 15.15 0.40
C GLY A 193 -14.80 14.73 -0.17
N LEU A 194 -14.08 13.78 0.44
CA LEU A 194 -12.78 13.31 -0.05
C LEU A 194 -12.89 11.96 -0.79
N ARG A 195 -13.90 11.17 -0.45
CA ARG A 195 -14.07 9.78 -0.89
C ARG A 195 -13.87 9.60 -2.41
N ASP A 196 -14.56 10.39 -3.22
CA ASP A 196 -14.56 10.22 -4.69
C ASP A 196 -13.33 10.83 -5.37
N HIS A 197 -12.49 11.53 -4.61
CA HIS A 197 -11.21 12.08 -5.06
C HIS A 197 -10.01 11.18 -4.73
N ILE A 198 -10.24 10.05 -4.04
CA ILE A 198 -9.20 9.08 -3.70
C ILE A 198 -9.36 7.86 -4.60
N GLU A 199 -8.39 7.60 -5.48
CA GLU A 199 -8.46 6.46 -6.40
C GLU A 199 -7.16 5.64 -6.52
N LEU A 200 -7.28 4.44 -7.09
CA LEU A 200 -6.13 3.63 -7.45
C LEU A 200 -5.45 4.24 -8.67
N ALA A 201 -4.11 4.26 -8.68
CA ALA A 201 -3.33 4.77 -9.81
C ALA A 201 -3.71 4.08 -11.14
N THR A 202 -3.98 2.77 -11.12
CA THR A 202 -4.41 2.03 -12.32
C THR A 202 -5.77 2.47 -12.84
N ARG A 203 -6.72 2.78 -11.94
CA ARG A 203 -8.02 3.35 -12.32
C ARG A 203 -7.87 4.75 -12.90
N TRP A 204 -7.08 5.60 -12.26
CA TRP A 204 -6.80 6.95 -12.76
C TRP A 204 -6.18 6.90 -14.16
N LEU A 205 -5.16 6.04 -14.36
CA LEU A 205 -4.49 5.86 -15.65
C LEU A 205 -5.47 5.40 -16.72
N TRP A 206 -6.26 4.36 -16.43
CA TRP A 206 -7.25 3.85 -17.37
C TRP A 206 -8.24 4.95 -17.79
N ARG A 207 -8.79 5.70 -16.83
CA ARG A 207 -9.74 6.79 -17.10
C ARG A 207 -9.11 7.88 -17.96
N LYS A 208 -7.86 8.25 -17.69
CA LYS A 208 -7.17 9.27 -18.48
C LYS A 208 -6.92 8.84 -19.91
N LEU A 209 -6.61 7.55 -20.13
CA LEU A 209 -6.50 6.98 -21.47
C LEU A 209 -7.86 6.98 -22.19
N ASP A 210 -8.94 6.68 -21.47
CA ASP A 210 -10.32 6.71 -21.98
C ASP A 210 -10.75 8.15 -22.35
N GLU A 211 -10.32 9.14 -21.58
CA GLU A 211 -10.48 10.59 -21.85
C GLU A 211 -9.58 11.10 -23.00
N GLY A 212 -8.84 10.23 -23.69
CA GLY A 212 -8.05 10.58 -24.88
C GLY A 212 -6.59 10.97 -24.60
N LYS A 213 -6.09 10.86 -23.36
CA LYS A 213 -4.63 10.96 -23.12
C LYS A 213 -3.93 9.77 -23.76
N SER A 214 -2.75 10.00 -24.33
CA SER A 214 -1.89 8.93 -24.84
C SER A 214 -0.80 8.55 -23.84
N LEU A 215 -0.47 7.27 -23.79
CA LEU A 215 0.73 6.77 -23.12
C LEU A 215 1.55 5.98 -24.15
N PRO A 216 2.82 6.32 -24.40
CA PRO A 216 3.65 5.65 -25.41
C PRO A 216 4.10 4.27 -24.89
N LEU A 217 3.18 3.31 -24.89
CA LEU A 217 3.43 1.93 -24.49
C LEU A 217 4.29 1.23 -25.54
N LYS A 218 5.34 0.54 -25.09
CA LYS A 218 6.19 -0.29 -25.94
C LYS A 218 5.72 -1.74 -25.89
N PRO A 219 5.94 -2.54 -26.95
CA PRO A 219 5.72 -3.96 -26.91
C PRO A 219 6.50 -4.63 -25.77
N LEU A 220 5.82 -5.50 -25.03
CA LEU A 220 6.37 -6.29 -23.93
C LEU A 220 5.90 -7.75 -24.10
N PRO A 221 6.63 -8.57 -24.88
CA PRO A 221 6.30 -9.99 -25.11
C PRO A 221 6.54 -10.79 -23.83
N LEU A 222 5.56 -10.74 -22.93
CA LEU A 222 5.63 -11.34 -21.59
C LEU A 222 4.29 -11.97 -21.25
N LYS A 223 4.34 -13.18 -20.68
CA LYS A 223 3.18 -13.84 -20.09
C LYS A 223 3.10 -13.50 -18.61
N VAL A 224 1.99 -12.87 -18.20
CA VAL A 224 1.76 -12.44 -16.83
C VAL A 224 0.55 -13.15 -16.26
N VAL A 225 0.74 -13.76 -15.10
CA VAL A 225 -0.34 -14.28 -14.26
C VAL A 225 -0.73 -13.20 -13.26
N TYR A 226 -2.00 -12.79 -13.29
CA TYR A 226 -2.51 -11.71 -12.44
C TYR A 226 -3.32 -12.25 -11.27
N HIS A 227 -2.96 -11.80 -10.08
CA HIS A 227 -3.68 -12.07 -8.85
C HIS A 227 -4.45 -10.82 -8.42
N THR A 228 -5.78 -10.93 -8.37
CA THR A 228 -6.67 -9.83 -7.99
C THR A 228 -6.58 -9.53 -6.48
N PRO A 229 -6.16 -8.32 -6.07
CA PRO A 229 -6.12 -7.97 -4.66
C PRO A 229 -7.53 -7.82 -4.07
N CYS A 230 -7.78 -8.43 -2.90
CA CYS A 230 -9.11 -8.43 -2.27
C CYS A 230 -9.68 -7.02 -1.97
N HIS A 231 -8.84 -6.05 -1.59
CA HIS A 231 -9.28 -4.66 -1.41
C HIS A 231 -9.64 -3.99 -2.74
N MET A 232 -8.99 -4.34 -3.85
CA MET A 232 -9.36 -3.83 -5.18
C MET A 232 -10.72 -4.41 -5.63
N GLU A 233 -10.93 -5.70 -5.40
CA GLU A 233 -12.20 -6.38 -5.68
C GLU A 233 -13.35 -5.80 -4.86
N LYS A 234 -13.16 -5.58 -3.56
CA LYS A 234 -14.15 -4.92 -2.68
C LYS A 234 -14.54 -3.51 -3.15
N MET A 235 -13.66 -2.84 -3.89
CA MET A 235 -13.92 -1.53 -4.48
C MET A 235 -14.59 -1.62 -5.86
N GLY A 236 -14.70 -2.82 -6.45
CA GLY A 236 -15.21 -3.02 -7.81
C GLY A 236 -14.26 -2.51 -8.89
N TRP A 237 -12.96 -2.39 -8.58
CA TRP A 237 -11.99 -1.68 -9.43
C TRP A 237 -11.03 -2.60 -10.19
N THR A 238 -11.25 -3.91 -10.13
CA THR A 238 -10.41 -4.91 -10.80
C THR A 238 -10.32 -4.69 -12.30
N LEU A 239 -11.46 -4.40 -12.95
CA LEU A 239 -11.54 -4.24 -14.40
C LEU A 239 -10.57 -3.19 -14.93
N TYR A 240 -10.43 -2.05 -14.25
CA TYR A 240 -9.54 -0.97 -14.69
C TYR A 240 -8.08 -1.41 -14.80
N THR A 241 -7.59 -2.20 -13.85
CA THR A 241 -6.22 -2.74 -13.91
C THR A 241 -6.08 -3.75 -15.04
N LEU A 242 -7.04 -4.65 -15.21
CA LEU A 242 -6.99 -5.66 -16.27
C LEU A 242 -7.00 -5.02 -17.66
N GLU A 243 -7.88 -4.05 -17.89
CA GLU A 243 -7.94 -3.31 -19.16
C GLU A 243 -6.68 -2.48 -19.41
N LEU A 244 -6.12 -1.86 -18.36
CA LEU A 244 -4.85 -1.15 -18.49
C LEU A 244 -3.70 -2.07 -18.89
N LEU A 245 -3.63 -3.28 -18.30
CA LEU A 245 -2.62 -4.27 -18.65
C LEU A 245 -2.80 -4.78 -20.09
N ARG A 246 -4.05 -5.02 -20.52
CA ARG A 246 -4.38 -5.46 -21.90
C ARG A 246 -4.01 -4.43 -22.97
N LYS A 247 -3.91 -3.14 -22.61
CA LYS A 247 -3.43 -2.09 -23.52
C LYS A 247 -1.92 -2.18 -23.81
N ILE A 248 -1.14 -2.95 -23.04
CA ILE A 248 0.30 -3.11 -23.27
C ILE A 248 0.51 -4.08 -24.45
N PRO A 249 1.08 -3.62 -25.58
CA PRO A 249 1.22 -4.47 -26.75
C PRO A 249 2.10 -5.71 -26.46
N GLY A 250 1.70 -6.88 -26.94
CA GLY A 250 2.46 -8.13 -26.74
C GLY A 250 2.35 -8.74 -25.34
N LEU A 251 1.67 -8.10 -24.38
CA LEU A 251 1.45 -8.68 -23.06
C LEU A 251 0.34 -9.74 -23.12
N GLU A 252 0.67 -10.98 -22.74
CA GLU A 252 -0.32 -12.04 -22.54
C GLU A 252 -0.74 -12.09 -21.07
N LEU A 253 -2.03 -11.85 -20.79
CA LEU A 253 -2.55 -11.77 -19.43
C LEU A 253 -3.45 -12.97 -19.10
N THR A 254 -3.05 -13.75 -18.08
CA THR A 254 -3.89 -14.80 -17.48
C THR A 254 -4.34 -14.35 -16.10
N VAL A 255 -5.65 -14.28 -15.86
CA VAL A 255 -6.20 -13.86 -14.56
C VAL A 255 -6.49 -15.10 -13.73
N LEU A 256 -5.98 -15.15 -12.50
CA LEU A 256 -6.32 -16.20 -11.55
C LEU A 256 -7.67 -15.96 -10.90
N ASP A 257 -8.32 -17.03 -10.47
CA ASP A 257 -9.47 -16.94 -9.58
C ASP A 257 -9.13 -16.10 -8.35
N SER A 258 -10.04 -15.18 -8.01
CA SER A 258 -9.81 -14.29 -6.87
C SER A 258 -9.80 -15.10 -5.58
N GLN A 259 -8.66 -15.08 -4.91
CA GLN A 259 -8.45 -15.74 -3.63
C GLN A 259 -7.67 -14.80 -2.72
N CYS A 260 -7.83 -14.92 -1.41
CA CYS A 260 -6.98 -14.16 -0.50
C CYS A 260 -5.53 -14.66 -0.60
N CYS A 261 -4.57 -13.76 -0.84
CA CYS A 261 -3.14 -14.06 -0.82
C CYS A 261 -2.60 -14.47 0.57
N GLY A 262 -3.40 -14.30 1.62
CA GLY A 262 -3.08 -14.72 2.98
C GLY A 262 -2.18 -13.77 3.77
N ILE A 263 -1.82 -12.59 3.23
CA ILE A 263 -0.97 -11.63 3.97
C ILE A 263 -1.77 -10.73 4.92
N ALA A 264 -2.92 -10.20 4.45
CA ALA A 264 -3.87 -9.36 5.18
C ALA A 264 -3.22 -8.41 6.21
N GLY A 265 -2.38 -7.49 5.72
CA GLY A 265 -1.56 -6.61 6.58
C GLY A 265 -0.42 -7.39 7.22
N THR A 266 -0.44 -7.55 8.54
CA THR A 266 0.56 -8.35 9.27
C THR A 266 0.08 -9.75 9.63
N TYR A 267 -1.19 -10.06 9.36
CA TYR A 267 -1.84 -11.31 9.78
C TYR A 267 -1.05 -12.53 9.32
N GLY A 268 -0.64 -12.56 8.06
CA GLY A 268 0.07 -13.68 7.45
C GLY A 268 1.50 -13.91 7.96
N PHE A 269 2.11 -12.95 8.66
CA PHE A 269 3.44 -13.12 9.25
C PHE A 269 3.42 -13.89 10.57
N LYS A 270 2.27 -13.97 11.24
CA LYS A 270 2.15 -14.63 12.54
C LYS A 270 2.11 -16.14 12.36
N LYS A 271 2.91 -16.88 13.15
CA LYS A 271 3.04 -18.34 13.07
C LYS A 271 1.70 -19.07 13.13
N GLU A 272 0.81 -18.65 14.03
CA GLU A 272 -0.52 -19.21 14.19
C GLU A 272 -1.42 -19.09 12.93
N ASN A 273 -1.09 -18.17 12.02
CA ASN A 273 -1.87 -17.90 10.81
C ASN A 273 -1.24 -18.49 9.54
N TYR A 274 -0.19 -19.31 9.68
CA TYR A 274 0.49 -19.98 8.58
C TYR A 274 0.31 -21.51 8.68
N PRO A 275 -0.84 -22.05 8.23
CA PRO A 275 -1.08 -23.48 8.27
C PRO A 275 -0.16 -24.23 7.28
N PRO A 276 0.33 -25.44 7.63
CA PRO A 276 1.27 -26.20 6.81
C PRO A 276 0.73 -26.67 5.45
N HIS A 277 -0.58 -26.57 5.19
CA HIS A 277 -1.24 -27.16 4.00
C HIS A 277 -2.00 -26.17 3.09
N LYS A 278 -1.70 -24.86 3.12
CA LYS A 278 -2.32 -23.89 2.18
C LYS A 278 -1.31 -23.35 1.14
N PRO A 279 -1.29 -23.89 -0.10
CA PRO A 279 -0.35 -23.49 -1.14
C PRO A 279 -0.37 -21.99 -1.49
N SER A 280 -1.52 -21.32 -1.34
CA SER A 280 -1.70 -19.90 -1.65
C SER A 280 -0.86 -18.96 -0.78
N ALA A 281 -0.48 -19.38 0.43
CA ALA A 281 0.33 -18.57 1.35
C ALA A 281 1.83 -18.57 1.00
N HIS A 282 2.33 -19.52 0.19
CA HIS A 282 3.75 -19.61 -0.16
C HIS A 282 4.20 -18.57 -1.20
N HIS A 283 3.28 -18.07 -2.03
CA HIS A 283 3.63 -17.30 -3.24
C HIS A 283 3.36 -15.80 -3.12
N CYS A 284 2.67 -15.35 -2.06
CA CYS A 284 2.54 -13.92 -1.77
C CYS A 284 3.82 -13.41 -1.08
N SER A 285 4.84 -13.12 -1.87
CA SER A 285 5.95 -12.29 -1.43
C SER A 285 5.57 -10.82 -1.61
N ALA A 286 5.76 -9.99 -0.58
CA ALA A 286 5.74 -8.54 -0.69
C ALA A 286 6.97 -8.06 -1.49
N ARG A 287 7.01 -8.37 -2.80
CA ARG A 287 7.95 -7.82 -3.75
C ARG A 287 7.43 -6.46 -4.24
#